data_AF-A0A6I5PJ54-F1
#
_entry.id   AF-A0A6I5PJ54-F1
#
_cell.length_a   1.000
_cell.length_b   1.000
_cell.length_c   1.000
_cell.angle_alpha   90.00
_cell.angle_beta   90.00
_cell.angle_gamma   90.00
#
_symmetry.space_group_name_H-M   'P 1'
#
loop_
_entity.id
_entity.type
_entity.pdbx_description
1 polymer ?
#
loop_
_entity_poly.entity_id
_entity_poly.type
_entity_poly.pdbx_seq_one_letter_code
_entity_poly.pdbx_strand_id
1 'polypeptide(L)'
;MTSTFVKNTWQLRRQTLKLLATGVVSGWLGVIGLPATPIAQLPLTQQAALAQSDISNEEITQYAQAALAIDQYRNSAYTEIKDILLTVQMDISEIDVRCTDTQDLSKVPGSVRRDVREILTRYCNQSSTVVEDAGLTSRRFNQITDAHNSDATVYERIQQELLRLQGAQ
;
A
#
# COMPACT_ATOMS: atom_id res chain seq x y z
N MET A 1 -13.03 38.33 9.00
CA MET A 1 -13.08 38.72 7.56
C MET A 1 -11.63 38.94 7.15
N THR A 2 -10.98 38.19 6.25
CA THR A 2 -11.42 37.47 5.05
C THR A 2 -10.53 36.25 4.79
N SER A 3 -11.18 35.14 4.45
CA SER A 3 -10.60 33.91 3.92
C SER A 3 -10.09 34.11 2.49
N THR A 4 -8.94 33.55 2.15
CA THR A 4 -8.56 33.27 0.75
C THR A 4 -8.28 31.79 0.58
N PHE A 5 -9.29 31.12 0.05
CA PHE A 5 -9.32 29.78 -0.51
C PHE A 5 -8.16 29.54 -1.51
N VAL A 6 -7.40 28.46 -1.29
CA VAL A 6 -6.54 27.84 -2.31
C VAL A 6 -7.44 26.97 -3.20
N LYS A 7 -7.51 27.31 -4.49
CA LYS A 7 -8.34 26.61 -5.47
C LYS A 7 -7.70 25.30 -5.92
N ASN A 8 -8.44 24.23 -5.66
CA ASN A 8 -8.39 22.92 -6.27
C ASN A 8 -8.56 22.99 -7.80
N THR A 9 -7.63 22.41 -8.57
CA THR A 9 -7.83 22.19 -10.02
C THR A 9 -7.48 20.75 -10.40
N TRP A 10 -8.47 19.87 -10.22
CA TRP A 10 -8.62 18.67 -11.03
C TRP A 10 -8.89 19.08 -12.48
N GLN A 11 -7.97 18.77 -13.40
CA GLN A 11 -8.20 18.87 -14.83
C GLN A 11 -7.86 17.51 -15.46
N LEU A 12 -8.93 16.76 -15.73
CA LEU A 12 -8.96 15.64 -16.67
C LEU A 12 -8.41 16.06 -18.03
N ARG A 13 -7.55 15.23 -18.64
CA ARG A 13 -7.46 15.19 -20.11
C ARG A 13 -7.44 13.76 -20.64
N ARG A 14 -8.53 13.49 -21.36
CA ARG A 14 -8.84 12.33 -22.19
C ARG A 14 -7.77 12.05 -23.26
N GLN A 15 -7.61 10.75 -23.48
CA GLN A 15 -7.07 10.02 -24.64
C GLN A 15 -7.02 10.78 -25.97
N THR A 16 -5.92 10.61 -26.70
CA THR A 16 -5.97 10.57 -28.17
C THR A 16 -5.23 9.33 -28.68
N LEU A 17 -6.03 8.37 -29.14
CA LEU A 17 -5.65 7.23 -29.97
C LEU A 17 -5.24 7.77 -31.35
N LYS A 18 -4.06 7.44 -31.86
CA LYS A 18 -3.71 7.69 -33.27
C LYS A 18 -3.36 6.38 -33.96
N LEU A 19 -4.37 5.83 -34.63
CA LEU A 19 -4.24 4.86 -35.70
C LEU A 19 -3.75 5.58 -36.97
N LEU A 20 -2.65 5.13 -37.56
CA LEU A 20 -2.32 5.39 -38.97
C LEU A 20 -1.71 4.11 -39.59
N ALA A 21 -2.56 3.34 -40.26
CA ALA A 21 -2.21 2.53 -41.44
C ALA A 21 -2.21 3.50 -42.64
N THR A 22 -1.47 3.41 -43.76
CA THR A 22 -0.90 2.38 -44.65
C THR A 22 0.17 3.13 -45.50
N GLY A 23 1.34 2.62 -45.91
CA GLY A 23 1.62 1.51 -46.83
C GLY A 23 2.61 1.97 -47.95
N VAL A 24 3.26 1.01 -48.63
CA VAL A 24 4.01 1.07 -49.93
C VAL A 24 5.52 1.40 -49.87
N VAL A 25 6.51 0.71 -50.50
CA VAL A 25 6.65 -0.52 -51.33
C VAL A 25 8.18 -0.86 -51.44
N SER A 26 8.52 -2.15 -51.61
CA SER A 26 9.75 -2.80 -52.17
C SER A 26 11.15 -2.23 -51.84
N GLY A 27 12.13 -2.98 -51.35
CA GLY A 27 12.64 -4.27 -51.79
C GLY A 27 14.15 -4.13 -52.09
N TRP A 28 14.91 -5.24 -51.95
CA TRP A 28 16.33 -5.47 -52.27
C TRP A 28 17.34 -5.56 -51.10
N LEU A 29 17.72 -6.83 -50.88
CA LEU A 29 19.05 -7.42 -50.59
C LEU A 29 19.87 -6.97 -49.38
N GLY A 30 20.23 -7.97 -48.56
CA GLY A 30 21.35 -7.86 -47.63
C GLY A 30 21.36 -8.98 -46.60
N VAL A 31 21.53 -10.23 -47.02
CA VAL A 31 21.95 -11.29 -46.10
C VAL A 31 23.38 -10.96 -45.68
N ILE A 32 23.53 -10.36 -44.50
CA ILE A 32 24.80 -10.32 -43.77
C ILE A 32 24.53 -11.05 -42.46
N GLY A 33 25.18 -12.20 -42.30
CA GLY A 33 25.05 -13.03 -41.11
C GLY A 33 25.43 -12.24 -39.87
N LEU A 34 24.45 -12.04 -38.98
CA LEU A 34 24.73 -11.78 -37.58
C LEU A 34 24.90 -13.13 -36.88
N PRO A 35 25.98 -13.33 -36.12
CA PRO A 35 26.10 -14.53 -35.29
C PRO A 35 24.93 -14.54 -34.30
N ALA A 36 24.10 -15.58 -34.37
CA ALA A 36 23.10 -15.85 -33.36
C ALA A 36 23.86 -16.06 -32.04
N THR A 37 23.90 -15.03 -31.21
CA THR A 37 24.30 -15.19 -29.82
C THR A 37 23.26 -16.11 -29.17
N PRO A 38 23.67 -17.22 -28.53
CA PRO A 38 22.73 -17.95 -27.72
C PRO A 38 22.36 -17.04 -26.56
N ILE A 39 21.14 -16.49 -26.58
CA ILE A 39 20.53 -15.91 -25.40
C ILE A 39 20.47 -17.08 -24.42
N ALA A 40 21.37 -17.07 -23.43
CA ALA A 40 21.29 -17.97 -22.30
C ALA A 40 19.93 -17.71 -21.65
N GLN A 41 18.97 -18.59 -21.94
CA GLN A 41 17.69 -18.61 -21.27
C GLN A 41 18.00 -19.00 -19.84
N LEU A 42 18.16 -18.01 -18.96
CA LEU A 42 18.15 -18.24 -17.53
C LEU A 42 16.84 -18.97 -17.24
N PRO A 43 16.88 -20.20 -16.68
CA PRO A 43 15.66 -20.79 -16.20
C PRO A 43 15.20 -19.90 -15.05
N LEU A 44 14.19 -19.08 -15.30
CA LEU A 44 13.48 -18.35 -14.26
C LEU A 44 12.64 -19.36 -13.48
N THR A 45 13.34 -20.29 -12.81
CA THR A 45 12.79 -21.13 -11.76
C THR A 45 12.81 -20.28 -10.51
N GLN A 46 11.99 -19.23 -10.50
CA GLN A 46 11.57 -18.65 -9.24
C GLN A 46 10.49 -19.56 -8.68
N GLN A 47 10.90 -20.77 -8.27
CA GLN A 47 10.20 -21.50 -7.23
C GLN A 47 10.44 -20.75 -5.92
N ALA A 48 9.79 -19.59 -5.78
CA ALA A 48 9.18 -19.30 -4.51
C ALA A 48 7.97 -20.23 -4.46
N ALA A 49 8.17 -21.44 -3.97
CA ALA A 49 7.09 -22.14 -3.31
C ALA A 49 6.77 -21.26 -2.09
N LEU A 50 5.99 -20.20 -2.32
CA LEU A 50 5.23 -19.56 -1.27
C LEU A 50 4.49 -20.73 -0.64
N ALA A 51 4.76 -20.98 0.64
CA ALA A 51 3.90 -21.83 1.43
C ALA A 51 2.48 -21.41 1.04
N GLN A 52 1.68 -22.32 0.50
CA GLN A 52 0.25 -22.07 0.42
C GLN A 52 -0.15 -21.81 1.87
N SER A 53 -0.18 -20.53 2.24
CA SER A 53 -0.68 -20.10 3.52
C SER A 53 -2.15 -20.43 3.40
N ASP A 54 -2.53 -21.56 3.98
CA ASP A 54 -3.90 -21.98 4.13
C ASP A 54 -4.59 -20.94 5.02
N ILE A 55 -4.92 -19.80 4.43
CA ILE A 55 -5.65 -18.70 5.03
C ILE A 55 -7.10 -19.03 4.78
N SER A 56 -7.81 -19.41 5.84
CA SER A 56 -9.21 -19.80 5.78
C SER A 56 -10.11 -18.61 5.41
N ASN A 57 -11.34 -18.87 4.96
CA ASN A 57 -12.30 -17.78 4.69
C ASN A 57 -12.66 -16.99 5.96
N GLU A 58 -12.72 -17.67 7.11
CA GLU A 58 -12.91 -17.02 8.41
C GLU A 58 -11.80 -16.00 8.68
N GLU A 59 -10.54 -16.38 8.49
CA GLU A 59 -9.40 -15.48 8.68
C GLU A 59 -9.41 -14.30 7.68
N ILE A 60 -9.89 -14.49 6.45
CA ILE A 60 -10.09 -13.40 5.48
C ILE A 60 -11.13 -12.41 6.01
N THR A 61 -12.27 -12.90 6.52
CA THR A 61 -13.32 -12.05 7.11
C THR A 61 -12.82 -11.30 8.34
N GLN A 62 -12.17 -12.01 9.27
CA GLN A 62 -11.59 -11.40 10.49
C GLN A 62 -10.54 -10.33 10.13
N TYR A 63 -9.66 -10.63 9.17
CA TYR A 63 -8.67 -9.68 8.68
C TYR A 63 -9.32 -8.44 8.06
N ALA A 64 -10.30 -8.63 7.18
CA ALA A 64 -10.98 -7.53 6.49
C ALA A 64 -11.74 -6.62 7.48
N GLN A 65 -12.40 -7.20 8.48
CA GLN A 65 -13.06 -6.46 9.56
C GLN A 65 -12.05 -5.64 10.37
N ALA A 66 -10.97 -6.27 10.81
CA ALA A 66 -9.92 -5.58 11.56
C ALA A 66 -9.27 -4.46 10.74
N ALA A 67 -8.94 -4.70 9.46
CA ALA A 67 -8.34 -3.70 8.58
C ALA A 67 -9.23 -2.46 8.40
N LEU A 68 -10.54 -2.65 8.17
CA LEU A 68 -11.49 -1.54 8.07
C LEU A 68 -11.59 -0.74 9.37
N ALA A 69 -11.62 -1.43 10.52
CA ALA A 69 -11.67 -0.79 11.82
C ALA A 69 -10.36 -0.07 12.18
N ILE A 70 -9.20 -0.57 11.76
CA ILE A 70 -7.88 0.06 11.97
C ILE A 70 -7.75 1.35 11.17
N ASP A 71 -8.32 1.41 9.96
CA ASP A 71 -8.21 2.56 9.07
C ASP A 71 -8.67 3.87 9.73
N GLN A 72 -9.70 3.82 10.59
CA GLN A 72 -10.16 5.01 11.33
C GLN A 72 -9.08 5.54 12.31
N TYR A 73 -8.41 4.64 13.03
CA TYR A 73 -7.38 4.99 14.00
C TYR A 73 -6.11 5.48 13.29
N ARG A 74 -5.77 4.87 12.14
CA ARG A 74 -4.66 5.32 11.29
C ARG A 74 -4.90 6.75 10.82
N ASN A 75 -6.10 7.07 10.34
CA ASN A 75 -6.42 8.40 9.84
C ASN A 75 -6.42 9.46 10.96
N SER A 76 -6.91 9.12 12.16
CA SER A 76 -6.83 10.00 13.33
C SER A 76 -5.37 10.29 13.70
N ALA A 77 -4.57 9.24 13.86
CA ALA A 77 -3.16 9.37 14.23
C ALA A 77 -2.36 10.16 13.20
N TYR A 78 -2.57 9.89 11.91
CA TYR A 78 -1.93 10.65 10.84
C TYR A 78 -2.28 12.14 10.91
N THR A 79 -3.55 12.46 11.15
CA THR A 79 -4.00 13.86 11.25
C THR A 79 -3.38 14.57 12.44
N GLU A 80 -3.43 13.95 13.62
CA GLU A 80 -2.88 14.54 14.85
C GLU A 80 -1.35 14.74 14.77
N ILE A 81 -0.63 13.74 14.25
CA ILE A 81 0.82 13.83 14.05
C ILE A 81 1.15 14.93 13.04
N LYS A 82 0.41 15.00 11.93
CA LYS A 82 0.60 16.03 10.91
C LYS A 82 0.47 17.43 11.51
N ASP A 83 -0.58 17.66 12.28
CA ASP A 83 -0.84 18.96 12.91
C ASP A 83 0.29 19.37 13.86
N ILE A 84 0.83 18.42 14.64
CA ILE A 84 1.97 18.66 15.52
C ILE A 84 3.24 18.97 14.72
N LEU A 85 3.55 18.21 13.67
CA LEU A 85 4.75 18.42 12.86
C LEU A 85 4.75 19.78 12.14
N LEU A 86 3.57 20.24 11.71
CA LEU A 86 3.42 21.56 11.11
C LEU A 86 3.79 22.71 12.07
N THR A 87 3.68 22.52 13.38
CA THR A 87 4.11 23.55 14.38
C THR A 87 5.62 23.78 14.36
N VAL A 88 6.39 22.79 13.91
CA VAL A 88 7.85 22.81 13.79
C VAL A 88 8.31 22.79 12.33
N GLN A 89 7.42 23.16 11.39
CA GLN A 89 7.69 23.27 9.95
C GLN A 89 8.23 21.98 9.31
N MET A 90 7.88 20.82 9.87
CA MET A 90 8.20 19.50 9.34
C MET A 90 6.99 18.93 8.61
N ASP A 91 7.21 18.29 7.45
CA ASP A 91 6.14 17.59 6.74
C ASP A 91 6.01 16.15 7.25
N ILE A 92 4.78 15.63 7.32
CA ILE A 92 4.54 14.25 7.79
C ILE A 92 5.15 13.20 6.87
N SER A 93 5.40 13.50 5.58
CA SER A 93 6.10 12.59 4.66
C SER A 93 7.56 12.34 5.02
N GLU A 94 8.13 13.11 5.96
CA GLU A 94 9.49 12.90 6.46
C GLU A 94 9.61 11.74 7.47
N ILE A 95 8.47 11.22 7.95
CA ILE A 95 8.41 10.12 8.90
C ILE A 95 7.46 9.01 8.46
N ASP A 96 7.80 7.77 8.81
CA ASP A 96 6.91 6.64 8.66
C ASP A 96 5.95 6.51 9.86
N VAL A 97 4.64 6.40 9.58
CA VAL A 97 3.56 6.28 10.59
C VAL A 97 3.06 4.83 10.61
N ARG A 98 3.94 3.92 11.01
CA ARG A 98 3.65 2.48 11.12
C ARG A 98 3.93 1.97 12.52
N CYS A 99 3.27 0.87 12.89
CA CYS A 99 3.47 0.23 14.19
C CYS A 99 4.70 -0.67 14.25
N THR A 100 5.26 -1.03 13.11
CA THR A 100 6.37 -1.98 12.99
C THR A 100 7.74 -1.31 13.02
N ASP A 101 7.82 0.02 12.90
CA ASP A 101 9.08 0.76 12.91
C ASP A 101 8.92 2.11 13.61
N THR A 102 9.95 2.53 14.35
CA THR A 102 10.03 3.83 15.02
C THR A 102 11.34 4.58 14.73
N GLN A 103 12.15 4.11 13.77
CA GLN A 103 13.43 4.71 13.41
C GLN A 103 13.31 6.21 13.11
N ASP A 104 12.21 6.64 12.50
CA ASP A 104 11.97 8.02 12.11
C ASP A 104 11.63 8.95 13.28
N LEU A 105 11.31 8.42 14.47
CA LEU A 105 11.17 9.25 15.68
C LEU A 105 12.45 10.00 16.04
N SER A 106 13.61 9.50 15.60
CA SER A 106 14.90 10.19 15.76
C SER A 106 15.00 11.47 14.92
N LYS A 107 14.28 11.53 13.78
CA LYS A 107 14.20 12.69 12.89
C LYS A 107 13.29 13.79 13.45
N VAL A 108 12.26 13.40 14.21
CA VAL A 108 11.31 14.34 14.82
C VAL A 108 12.02 15.28 15.82
N PRO A 109 11.82 16.61 15.73
CA PRO A 109 12.39 17.57 16.67
C PRO A 109 12.06 17.25 18.13
N GLY A 110 13.04 17.41 19.02
CA GLY A 110 12.91 17.05 20.43
C GLY A 110 11.75 17.74 21.16
N SER A 111 11.34 18.93 20.71
CA SER A 111 10.22 19.69 21.26
C SER A 111 8.86 19.01 21.10
N VAL A 112 8.67 18.19 20.05
CA VAL A 112 7.40 17.52 19.73
C VAL A 112 7.49 16.00 19.67
N ARG A 113 8.71 15.44 19.76
CA ARG A 113 8.97 14.00 19.67
C ARG A 113 8.17 13.15 20.65
N ARG A 114 7.96 13.65 21.88
CA ARG A 114 7.20 12.94 22.91
C ARG A 114 5.74 12.79 22.47
N ASP A 115 5.14 13.86 21.98
CA ASP A 115 3.72 13.88 21.59
C ASP A 115 3.48 12.96 20.39
N VAL A 116 4.37 13.02 19.38
CA VAL A 116 4.32 12.11 18.22
C VAL A 116 4.43 10.64 18.67
N ARG A 117 5.34 10.34 19.60
CA ARG A 117 5.48 8.98 20.15
C ARG A 117 4.23 8.53 20.88
N GLU A 118 3.62 9.40 21.67
CA GLU A 118 2.41 9.08 22.44
C GLU A 118 1.24 8.73 21.51
N ILE A 119 1.05 9.51 20.44
CA ILE A 119 0.01 9.26 19.42
C ILE A 119 0.26 7.94 18.70
N LEU A 120 1.50 7.67 18.26
CA LEU A 120 1.86 6.39 17.64
C LEU A 120 1.60 5.21 18.57
N THR A 121 2.01 5.32 19.83
CA THR A 121 1.82 4.25 20.83
C THR A 121 0.32 3.97 21.02
N ARG A 122 -0.49 5.01 21.15
CA ARG A 122 -1.95 4.88 21.28
C ARG A 122 -2.56 4.20 20.05
N TYR A 123 -2.22 4.65 18.85
CA TYR A 123 -2.67 4.05 17.59
C TYR A 123 -2.33 2.56 17.49
N CYS A 124 -1.09 2.20 17.83
CA CYS A 124 -0.65 0.82 17.71
C CYS A 124 -1.29 -0.09 18.75
N ASN A 125 -1.53 0.39 19.96
CA ASN A 125 -2.26 -0.35 20.98
C ASN A 125 -3.72 -0.56 20.55
N GLN A 126 -4.39 0.50 20.08
CA GLN A 126 -5.77 0.39 19.57
C GLN A 126 -5.87 -0.59 18.40
N SER A 127 -4.90 -0.55 17.48
CA SER A 127 -4.86 -1.48 16.34
C SER A 127 -4.67 -2.92 16.81
N SER A 128 -3.80 -3.19 17.79
CA SER A 128 -3.64 -4.55 18.34
C SER A 128 -4.92 -5.05 18.99
N THR A 129 -5.61 -4.21 19.77
CA THR A 129 -6.89 -4.58 20.39
C THR A 129 -7.94 -4.92 19.33
N VAL A 130 -8.06 -4.14 18.27
CA VAL A 130 -9.00 -4.42 17.17
C VAL A 130 -8.70 -5.75 16.49
N VAL A 131 -7.42 -6.07 16.28
CA VAL A 131 -7.00 -7.36 15.70
C VAL A 131 -7.40 -8.52 16.61
N GLU A 132 -7.16 -8.38 17.92
CA GLU A 132 -7.50 -9.38 18.93
C GLU A 132 -9.01 -9.58 19.07
N ASP A 133 -9.79 -8.50 19.08
CA ASP A 133 -11.25 -8.51 19.13
C ASP A 133 -11.86 -9.17 17.88
N ALA A 134 -11.19 -9.06 16.73
CA ALA A 134 -11.57 -9.76 15.50
C ALA A 134 -11.18 -11.25 15.50
N GLY A 135 -10.55 -11.77 16.56
CA GLY A 135 -10.18 -13.18 16.69
C GLY A 135 -8.82 -13.55 16.10
N LEU A 136 -8.01 -12.56 15.69
CA LEU A 136 -6.67 -12.77 15.18
C LEU A 136 -5.60 -12.38 16.21
N THR A 137 -4.43 -12.99 16.13
CA THR A 137 -3.24 -12.45 16.81
C THR A 137 -2.56 -11.41 15.91
N SER A 138 -1.85 -10.43 16.47
CA SER A 138 -1.09 -9.45 15.66
C SER A 138 -0.09 -10.14 14.71
N ARG A 139 0.49 -11.28 15.14
CA ARG A 139 1.35 -12.10 14.27
C ARG A 139 0.58 -12.65 13.07
N ARG A 140 -0.61 -13.22 13.29
CA ARG A 140 -1.40 -13.81 12.20
C ARG A 140 -1.95 -12.74 11.27
N PHE A 141 -2.39 -11.61 11.81
CA PHE A 141 -2.78 -10.44 11.02
C PHE A 141 -1.63 -10.00 10.10
N ASN A 142 -0.42 -9.82 10.62
CA ASN A 142 0.73 -9.44 9.81
C ASN A 142 1.09 -10.48 8.75
N GLN A 143 0.97 -11.78 9.04
CA GLN A 143 1.16 -12.84 8.04
C GLN A 143 0.14 -12.73 6.89
N ILE A 144 -1.12 -12.42 7.22
CA ILE A 144 -2.16 -12.20 6.21
C ILE A 144 -1.89 -10.90 5.44
N THR A 145 -1.41 -9.84 6.09
CA THR A 145 -0.94 -8.61 5.41
C THR A 145 0.19 -8.89 4.43
N ASP A 146 1.19 -9.67 4.83
CA ASP A 146 2.31 -10.04 3.95
C ASP A 146 1.80 -10.85 2.75
N ALA A 147 0.94 -11.85 3.01
CA ALA A 147 0.31 -12.64 1.95
C ALA A 147 -0.58 -11.77 1.02
N HIS A 148 -1.33 -10.81 1.55
CA HIS A 148 -2.10 -9.84 0.77
C HIS A 148 -1.21 -9.06 -0.22
N ASN A 149 0.01 -8.72 0.19
CA ASN A 149 0.94 -7.98 -0.65
C ASN A 149 1.66 -8.86 -1.70
N SER A 150 1.81 -10.16 -1.46
CA SER A 150 2.63 -11.04 -2.30
C SER A 150 1.87 -12.14 -3.05
N ASP A 151 0.64 -12.46 -2.65
CA ASP A 151 -0.18 -13.53 -3.23
C ASP A 151 -1.47 -12.95 -3.84
N ALA A 152 -1.61 -13.07 -5.16
CA ALA A 152 -2.73 -12.55 -5.92
C ALA A 152 -4.08 -13.19 -5.53
N THR A 153 -4.10 -14.47 -5.15
CA THR A 153 -5.32 -15.15 -4.71
C THR A 153 -5.78 -14.64 -3.35
N VAL A 154 -4.84 -14.44 -2.42
CA VAL A 154 -5.15 -13.84 -1.11
C VAL A 154 -5.63 -12.40 -1.28
N TYR A 155 -4.97 -11.63 -2.15
CA TYR A 155 -5.40 -10.28 -2.51
C TYR A 155 -6.85 -10.24 -2.99
N GLU A 156 -7.20 -11.04 -3.99
CA GLU A 156 -8.56 -11.04 -4.55
C GLU A 156 -9.62 -11.39 -3.51
N ARG A 157 -9.34 -12.40 -2.66
CA ARG A 157 -10.26 -12.82 -1.58
C ARG A 157 -10.50 -11.71 -0.56
N ILE A 158 -9.44 -11.01 -0.15
CA ILE A 158 -9.55 -9.86 0.77
C ILE A 158 -10.31 -8.72 0.12
N GLN A 159 -10.03 -8.38 -1.15
CA GLN A 159 -10.74 -7.29 -1.84
C GLN A 159 -12.23 -7.57 -1.96
N GLN A 160 -12.61 -8.80 -2.32
CA GLN A 160 -14.02 -9.20 -2.40
C GLN A 160 -14.70 -9.08 -1.04
N GLU A 161 -14.03 -9.51 0.03
CA GLU A 161 -14.59 -9.46 1.37
C GLU A 161 -14.73 -8.03 1.89
N LEU A 162 -13.76 -7.14 1.61
CA LEU A 162 -13.85 -5.71 1.92
C LEU A 162 -15.07 -5.07 1.24
N LEU A 163 -15.29 -5.36 -0.05
CA LEU A 163 -16.46 -4.87 -0.79
C LEU A 163 -17.77 -5.40 -0.19
N ARG A 164 -17.81 -6.68 0.19
CA ARG A 164 -18.97 -7.30 0.83
C ARG A 164 -19.31 -6.62 2.16
N LEU A 165 -18.31 -6.35 3.00
CA LEU A 165 -18.48 -5.69 4.29
C LEU A 165 -18.93 -4.25 4.16
N GLN A 166 -18.43 -3.51 3.17
CA GLN A 166 -18.82 -2.12 2.92
C GLN A 166 -20.22 -2.01 2.30
N GLY A 167 -20.66 -2.98 1.50
CA GLY A 167 -22.02 -3.01 0.94
C GLY A 167 -23.10 -3.50 1.91
N ALA A 168 -22.71 -4.03 3.07
CA ALA A 168 -23.61 -4.47 4.14
C ALA A 168 -23.90 -3.38 5.19
N GLN A 169 -23.25 -2.22 5.08
CA GLN A 169 -23.41 -1.03 5.94
C GLN A 169 -24.35 -0.01 5.29
#